data_AF-A0A2G2YLS3-F1
#
_entry.id   AF-A0A2G2YLS3-F1
#
_cell.length_a   1.000
_cell.length_b   1.000
_cell.length_c   1.000
_cell.angle_alpha   90.00
_cell.angle_beta   90.00
_cell.angle_gamma   90.00
#
_symmetry.space_group_name_H-M   'P 1'
#
loop_
_entity.id
_entity.type
_entity.pdbx_description
1 polymer ?
#
loop_
_entity_poly.entity_id
_entity_poly.type
_entity_poly.pdbx_seq_one_letter_code
_entity_poly.pdbx_strand_id
1 'polypeptide(L)'
;MICRGMHYLLTVYNYNGGPCYRFVFPTPPPTNTCQRCAESGVLRVGIVIGCLQALEAIKVARLIGEPPSRRMLLLDVLSDQFRNVKLRGRSLLCEACGDHAVLTRPTFLDFNYDKFNQTPLSTVILFSQLFNRPLNLNLLSSDAQISSIEHSEKVIKREAHVLVDVRPAHVYKIVSLSNSMNIPLSYWKTDCLKYLPSWKKRQRKRRSIVIQVLLCCNI
;
A
#
# COMPACT_ATOMS: atom_id res chain seq x y z
N MET A 1 3.23 -11.38 3.24
CA MET A 1 3.10 -12.26 2.07
C MET A 1 4.39 -12.13 1.28
N ILE A 2 5.16 -13.21 1.13
CA ILE A 2 6.34 -13.23 0.27
C ILE A 2 5.92 -14.01 -0.98
N CYS A 3 5.84 -13.35 -2.13
CA CYS A 3 5.58 -14.02 -3.41
C CYS A 3 6.90 -14.53 -3.97
N ARG A 4 7.09 -15.85 -4.03
CA ARG A 4 8.12 -16.49 -4.85
C ARG A 4 7.42 -17.27 -5.97
N GLY A 5 7.15 -16.58 -7.09
CA GLY A 5 6.65 -17.17 -8.33
C GLY A 5 5.26 -17.83 -8.24
N MET A 6 5.22 -19.04 -7.69
CA MET A 6 4.04 -19.92 -7.63
C MET A 6 3.82 -20.53 -6.24
N HIS A 7 4.53 -20.03 -5.22
CA HIS A 7 4.36 -20.45 -3.83
C HIS A 7 3.73 -19.35 -2.98
N TYR A 8 2.73 -19.72 -2.20
CA TYR A 8 2.05 -18.81 -1.28
C TYR A 8 2.18 -19.29 0.16
N LEU A 9 2.44 -18.34 1.07
CA LEU A 9 2.64 -18.59 2.49
C LEU A 9 1.55 -17.90 3.31
N LEU A 10 0.91 -18.66 4.20
CA LEU A 10 -0.08 -18.17 5.16
C LEU A 10 0.26 -18.67 6.57
N THR A 11 0.31 -17.75 7.52
CA THR A 11 0.44 -18.04 8.95
C THR A 11 -0.14 -16.85 9.71
N VAL A 12 -0.65 -17.10 10.92
CA VAL A 12 -1.01 -16.05 11.87
C VAL A 12 0.22 -15.78 12.74
N TYR A 13 0.59 -14.51 12.90
CA TYR A 13 1.75 -14.12 13.70
C TYR A 13 1.30 -13.53 15.04
N ASN A 14 2.16 -13.64 16.06
CA ASN A 14 1.99 -13.03 17.37
C ASN A 14 0.62 -13.34 18.05
N TYR A 15 0.09 -14.54 17.84
CA TYR A 15 -1.16 -15.00 18.43
C TYR A 15 -0.90 -16.25 19.29
N ASN A 16 -1.47 -16.37 20.48
CA ASN A 16 -1.31 -17.55 21.37
C ASN A 16 0.15 -18.09 21.48
N GLY A 17 1.13 -17.20 21.71
CA GLY A 17 2.54 -17.59 21.82
C GLY A 17 3.25 -17.92 20.50
N GLY A 18 2.63 -17.58 19.37
CA GLY A 18 3.20 -17.69 18.03
C GLY A 18 4.36 -16.72 17.78
N PRO A 19 5.22 -17.00 16.78
CA PRO A 19 6.34 -16.13 16.46
C PRO A 19 5.86 -14.82 15.83
N CYS A 20 6.70 -13.78 15.86
CA CYS A 20 6.49 -12.60 15.03
C CYS A 20 7.11 -12.81 13.64
N TYR A 21 6.75 -11.96 12.68
CA TYR A 21 7.29 -12.03 11.31
C TYR A 21 8.82 -11.92 11.29
N ARG A 22 9.39 -11.00 12.08
CA ARG A 22 10.85 -10.78 12.17
C ARG A 22 11.58 -12.02 12.68
N PHE A 23 11.00 -12.79 13.59
CA PHE A 23 11.64 -14.01 14.08
C PHE A 23 11.69 -15.11 13.00
N VAL A 24 10.65 -15.22 12.19
CA VAL A 24 10.60 -16.20 11.10
C VAL A 24 11.48 -15.79 9.92
N PHE A 25 11.56 -14.48 9.63
CA PHE A 25 12.37 -13.90 8.57
C PHE A 25 13.28 -12.78 9.14
N PRO A 26 14.38 -13.15 9.84
CA PRO A 26 15.24 -12.18 10.53
C PRO A 26 16.00 -11.30 9.55
N THR A 27 16.52 -11.88 8.48
CA THR A 27 17.22 -11.18 7.41
C THR A 27 16.33 -11.01 6.19
N PRO A 28 16.43 -9.88 5.47
CA PRO A 28 15.71 -9.71 4.22
C PRO A 28 16.28 -10.66 3.17
N PRO A 29 15.45 -11.11 2.21
CA PRO A 29 15.95 -11.86 1.07
C PRO A 29 16.91 -10.98 0.25
N PRO A 30 17.94 -11.56 -0.38
CA PRO A 30 18.86 -10.80 -1.22
C PRO A 30 18.12 -10.19 -2.42
N THR A 31 18.52 -8.98 -2.79
CA THR A 31 17.83 -8.09 -3.75
C THR A 31 17.64 -8.71 -5.13
N ASN A 32 18.53 -9.62 -5.54
CA ASN A 32 18.47 -10.35 -6.81
C ASN A 32 17.44 -11.52 -6.83
N THR A 33 16.91 -11.93 -5.68
CA THR A 33 15.95 -13.05 -5.58
C THR A 33 14.50 -12.60 -5.36
N CYS A 34 14.28 -11.29 -5.19
CA CYS A 34 12.96 -10.74 -4.97
C CYS A 34 12.37 -10.28 -6.31
N GLN A 35 11.73 -11.20 -7.03
CA GLN A 35 10.99 -10.84 -8.24
C GLN A 35 9.77 -10.00 -7.86
N ARG A 36 9.54 -8.91 -8.60
CA ARG A 36 8.34 -8.11 -8.40
C ARG A 36 7.12 -8.90 -8.88
N CYS A 37 6.02 -8.84 -8.15
CA CYS A 37 4.75 -9.45 -8.53
C CYS A 37 4.31 -9.08 -9.97
N ALA A 38 4.64 -7.87 -10.42
CA ALA A 38 4.35 -7.40 -11.78
C ALA A 38 5.20 -8.09 -12.87
N GLU A 39 6.40 -8.56 -12.53
CA GLU A 39 7.33 -9.24 -13.46
C GLU A 39 7.10 -10.75 -13.48
N SER A 40 6.63 -11.34 -12.37
CA SER A 40 6.39 -12.78 -12.26
C SER A 40 5.03 -13.24 -12.78
N GLY A 41 4.12 -12.32 -13.09
CA GLY A 41 2.72 -12.65 -13.43
C GLY A 41 1.97 -13.25 -12.25
N VAL A 42 1.28 -12.42 -11.46
CA VAL A 42 0.42 -12.93 -10.38
C VAL A 42 -0.78 -13.66 -10.99
N LEU A 43 -0.79 -14.99 -10.91
CA LEU A 43 -1.99 -15.77 -11.16
C LEU A 43 -3.08 -15.34 -10.15
N ARG A 44 -4.36 -15.43 -10.55
CA ARG A 44 -5.53 -15.09 -9.70
C ARG A 44 -5.60 -15.86 -8.38
N VAL A 45 -4.67 -16.80 -8.11
CA VAL A 45 -4.50 -17.52 -6.85
C VAL A 45 -4.31 -16.59 -5.63
N GLY A 46 -3.88 -15.34 -5.83
CA GLY A 46 -3.92 -14.32 -4.77
C GLY A 46 -5.30 -14.16 -4.11
N ILE A 47 -6.39 -14.39 -4.86
CA ILE A 47 -7.76 -14.36 -4.32
C ILE A 47 -7.98 -15.51 -3.33
N VAL A 48 -7.52 -16.73 -3.65
CA VAL A 48 -7.68 -17.92 -2.79
C VAL A 48 -6.98 -17.68 -1.44
N ILE A 49 -5.73 -17.19 -1.48
CA ILE A 49 -4.99 -16.87 -0.27
C ILE A 49 -5.63 -15.72 0.50
N GLY A 50 -6.18 -14.71 -0.19
CA GLY A 50 -6.96 -13.64 0.42
C GLY A 50 -8.19 -14.14 1.17
N CYS A 51 -8.95 -15.08 0.59
CA CYS A 51 -10.08 -15.72 1.26
C CYS A 51 -9.63 -16.50 2.50
N LEU A 52 -8.53 -17.25 2.43
CA LEU A 52 -7.97 -17.94 3.59
C LEU A 52 -7.50 -16.95 4.67
N GLN A 53 -6.87 -15.84 4.30
CA GLN A 53 -6.51 -14.77 5.24
C GLN A 53 -7.73 -14.20 5.96
N ALA A 54 -8.81 -13.91 5.22
CA ALA A 54 -10.06 -13.42 5.78
C ALA A 54 -10.68 -14.45 6.74
N LEU A 55 -10.68 -15.74 6.37
CA LEU A 55 -11.17 -16.81 7.22
C LEU A 55 -10.38 -16.91 8.54
N GLU A 56 -9.06 -16.88 8.48
CA GLU A 56 -8.22 -16.92 9.69
C GLU A 56 -8.39 -15.67 10.56
N ALA A 57 -8.60 -14.50 9.95
CA ALA A 57 -8.92 -13.28 10.68
C ALA A 57 -10.25 -13.39 11.43
N ILE A 58 -11.28 -13.98 10.82
CA ILE A 58 -12.58 -14.24 11.48
C ILE A 58 -12.41 -15.19 12.66
N LYS A 59 -11.66 -16.28 12.49
CA LYS A 59 -11.37 -17.24 13.58
C LYS A 59 -10.68 -16.58 14.77
N VAL A 60 -9.66 -15.76 14.50
CA VAL A 60 -8.97 -14.97 15.54
C VAL A 60 -9.94 -14.00 16.22
N ALA A 61 -10.74 -13.25 15.46
CA ALA A 61 -11.68 -12.26 16.01
C ALA A 61 -12.79 -12.88 16.86
N ARG A 62 -13.22 -14.10 16.52
CA ARG A 62 -14.27 -14.83 17.25
C ARG A 62 -13.72 -15.77 18.31
N LEU A 63 -12.39 -15.90 18.43
CA LEU A 63 -11.72 -16.86 19.30
C LEU A 63 -12.22 -18.30 19.07
N ILE A 64 -12.46 -18.66 17.81
CA ILE A 64 -12.96 -19.99 17.42
C ILE A 64 -11.92 -20.75 16.58
N GLY A 65 -11.90 -22.07 16.77
CA GLY A 65 -10.99 -22.95 16.06
C GLY A 65 -9.51 -22.69 16.39
N GLU A 66 -8.64 -23.20 15.53
CA GLU A 66 -7.18 -23.18 15.74
C GLU A 66 -6.46 -22.49 14.58
N PRO A 67 -6.35 -21.14 14.60
CA PRO A 67 -5.60 -20.41 13.60
C PRO A 67 -4.14 -20.90 13.50
N PRO A 68 -3.49 -20.82 12.33
CA PRO A 68 -2.13 -21.33 12.12
C PRO A 68 -1.08 -20.42 12.79
N SER A 69 -1.03 -20.41 14.12
CA SER A 69 -0.16 -19.51 14.90
C SER A 69 1.22 -20.08 15.23
N ARG A 70 1.46 -21.34 14.90
CA ARG A 70 2.77 -22.02 15.00
C ARG A 70 2.98 -22.96 13.82
N ARG A 71 2.32 -22.63 12.71
CA ARG A 71 2.26 -23.42 11.49
C ARG A 71 2.23 -22.45 10.33
N MET A 72 3.01 -22.72 9.30
CA MET A 72 2.98 -21.99 8.05
C MET A 72 2.38 -22.91 6.99
N LEU A 73 1.22 -22.53 6.49
CA LEU A 73 0.61 -23.14 5.32
C LEU A 73 1.37 -22.65 4.09
N LEU A 74 1.96 -23.58 3.37
CA LEU A 74 2.59 -23.38 2.07
C LEU A 74 1.66 -23.98 1.01
N LEU A 75 1.18 -23.15 0.10
CA LEU A 75 0.51 -23.60 -1.11
C LEU A 75 1.52 -23.56 -2.25
N ASP A 76 1.77 -24.71 -2.86
CA ASP A 76 2.48 -24.83 -4.12
C ASP A 76 1.45 -24.97 -5.25
N VAL A 77 1.34 -23.92 -6.07
CA VAL A 77 0.36 -23.86 -7.15
C VAL A 77 0.71 -24.77 -8.32
N LEU A 78 1.99 -25.08 -8.54
CA LEU A 78 2.38 -25.93 -9.66
C LEU A 78 2.04 -27.40 -9.41
N SER A 79 2.04 -27.82 -8.14
CA SER A 79 1.70 -29.18 -7.73
C SER A 79 0.32 -29.32 -7.10
N ASP A 80 -0.44 -28.21 -6.97
CA ASP A 80 -1.70 -28.11 -6.24
C ASP A 80 -1.65 -28.72 -4.82
N GLN A 81 -0.48 -28.59 -4.16
CA GLN A 81 -0.26 -29.18 -2.83
C GLN A 81 -0.27 -28.13 -1.73
N PHE A 82 -0.95 -28.48 -0.63
CA PHE A 82 -0.83 -27.78 0.64
C PHE A 82 0.16 -28.51 1.55
N ARG A 83 1.13 -27.77 2.07
CA ARG A 83 2.11 -28.28 3.04
C ARG A 83 2.03 -27.46 4.31
N ASN A 84 2.09 -28.13 5.45
CA ASN A 84 2.14 -27.46 6.75
C ASN A 84 3.56 -27.55 7.31
N VAL A 85 4.21 -26.41 7.44
CA VAL A 85 5.53 -26.30 8.05
C VAL A 85 5.36 -25.86 9.49
N LYS A 86 5.88 -26.63 10.45
CA LYS A 86 5.82 -26.27 11.87
C LYS A 86 6.76 -25.10 12.15
N LEU A 87 6.25 -24.07 12.79
CA LEU A 87 7.03 -22.91 13.24
C LEU A 87 7.37 -23.05 14.72
N ARG A 88 8.53 -22.51 15.09
CA ARG A 88 8.88 -22.26 16.49
C ARG A 88 7.94 -21.20 17.07
N GLY A 89 7.74 -21.23 18.39
CA GLY A 89 6.97 -20.20 19.08
C GLY A 89 7.73 -18.87 19.17
N ARG A 90 7.16 -17.92 19.92
CA ARG A 90 7.84 -16.67 20.29
C ARG A 90 9.23 -16.96 20.87
N SER A 91 10.23 -16.21 20.40
CA SER A 91 11.57 -16.21 20.98
C SER A 91 11.77 -15.01 21.90
N LEU A 92 12.32 -15.26 23.09
CA LEU A 92 12.66 -14.23 24.07
C LEU A 92 13.82 -13.33 23.58
N LEU A 93 14.63 -13.85 22.66
CA LEU A 93 15.79 -13.16 22.07
C LEU A 93 15.45 -12.43 20.76
N CYS A 94 14.17 -12.35 20.38
CA CYS A 94 13.80 -11.66 19.14
C CYS A 94 13.90 -10.14 19.30
N GLU A 95 14.59 -9.47 18.39
CA GLU A 95 14.74 -8.01 18.38
C GLU A 95 13.41 -7.24 18.28
N ALA A 96 12.34 -7.88 17.79
CA ALA A 96 11.03 -7.25 17.61
C ALA A 96 9.99 -7.63 18.67
N CYS A 97 9.99 -8.88 19.14
CA CYS A 97 8.95 -9.37 20.05
C CYS A 97 9.50 -10.05 21.30
N GLY A 98 10.81 -10.06 21.51
CA GLY A 98 11.47 -10.63 22.70
C GLY A 98 11.26 -9.78 23.95
N ASP A 99 11.79 -10.24 25.08
CA ASP A 99 11.64 -9.52 26.36
C ASP A 99 12.53 -8.26 26.41
N HIS A 100 13.66 -8.31 25.70
CA HIS A 100 14.57 -7.18 25.50
C HIS A 100 14.52 -6.70 24.03
N ALA A 101 13.31 -6.49 23.50
CA ALA A 101 13.13 -6.04 22.12
C ALA A 101 13.77 -4.66 21.88
N VAL A 102 14.64 -4.58 20.86
CA VAL A 102 15.30 -3.34 20.44
C VAL A 102 14.35 -2.47 19.60
N LEU A 103 13.44 -3.11 18.85
CA LEU A 103 12.42 -2.46 18.06
C LEU A 103 11.19 -2.17 18.92
N THR A 104 11.16 -0.97 19.50
CA THR A 104 10.06 -0.43 20.30
C THR A 104 9.39 0.73 19.56
N ARG A 105 8.23 1.18 20.01
CA ARG A 105 7.55 2.35 19.41
C ARG A 105 8.45 3.58 19.24
N PRO A 106 9.24 4.03 20.24
CA PRO A 106 10.14 5.17 20.07
C PRO A 106 11.29 4.87 19.11
N THR A 107 11.96 3.71 19.25
CA THR A 107 13.13 3.37 18.43
C THR A 107 12.77 2.99 16.99
N PHE A 108 11.51 2.64 16.72
CA PHE A 108 11.03 2.32 15.39
C PHE A 108 11.06 3.53 14.44
N LEU A 109 10.86 4.75 14.96
CA LEU A 109 10.92 5.97 14.13
C LEU A 109 12.33 6.22 13.58
N ASP A 110 13.35 5.86 14.35
CA ASP A 110 14.76 5.98 13.96
C ASP A 110 15.26 4.76 13.19
N PHE A 111 14.44 3.71 13.02
CA PHE A 111 14.84 2.49 12.36
C PHE A 111 15.01 2.71 10.85
N ASN A 112 16.25 2.60 10.38
CA ASN A 112 16.57 2.72 8.97
C ASN A 112 16.19 1.43 8.20
N TYR A 113 14.93 1.38 7.76
CA TYR A 113 14.36 0.25 7.02
C TYR A 113 15.04 0.00 5.66
N ASP A 114 15.51 1.07 5.00
CA ASP A 114 16.21 0.99 3.71
C ASP A 114 17.57 0.31 3.84
N LYS A 115 18.34 0.70 4.87
CA LYS A 115 19.60 0.05 5.22
C LYS A 115 19.38 -1.41 5.56
N PHE A 116 18.32 -1.71 6.33
CA PHE A 116 17.98 -3.08 6.69
C PHE A 116 17.72 -3.95 5.44
N ASN A 117 16.91 -3.48 4.50
CA ASN A 117 16.61 -4.22 3.27
C ASN A 117 17.75 -4.24 2.24
N GLN A 118 18.86 -3.55 2.51
CA GLN A 118 19.96 -3.39 1.56
C GLN A 118 19.49 -2.78 0.23
N THR A 119 18.35 -2.08 0.27
CA THR A 119 17.76 -1.33 -0.83
C THR A 119 17.74 0.13 -0.40
N PRO A 120 18.85 0.87 -0.56
CA PRO A 120 18.79 2.31 -0.33
C PRO A 120 17.75 2.91 -1.29
N LEU A 121 17.05 3.97 -0.90
CA LEU A 121 16.16 4.74 -1.79
C LEU A 121 16.84 5.06 -3.15
N SER A 122 18.17 5.16 -3.16
CA SER A 122 18.99 5.30 -4.37
C SER A 122 19.00 4.10 -5.31
N THR A 123 18.71 2.87 -4.87
CA THR A 123 18.46 1.72 -5.76
C THR A 123 17.08 1.75 -6.38
N VAL A 124 16.07 2.37 -5.75
CA VAL A 124 14.81 2.72 -6.45
C VAL A 124 15.10 3.75 -7.54
N ILE A 125 15.99 4.72 -7.27
CA ILE A 125 16.48 5.69 -8.26
C ILE A 125 17.31 5.01 -9.36
N LEU A 126 18.16 4.03 -9.06
CA LEU A 126 18.96 3.30 -10.05
C LEU A 126 18.12 2.31 -10.89
N PHE A 127 17.15 1.62 -10.29
CA PHE A 127 16.16 0.81 -11.01
C PHE A 127 15.26 1.70 -11.88
N SER A 128 14.91 2.88 -11.39
CA SER A 128 14.21 3.93 -12.13
C SER A 128 15.03 4.47 -13.32
N GLN A 129 16.36 4.51 -13.21
CA GLN A 129 17.28 4.85 -14.29
C GLN A 129 17.42 3.73 -15.33
N LEU A 130 17.47 2.45 -14.92
CA LEU A 130 17.55 1.30 -15.84
C LEU A 130 16.25 1.04 -16.62
N PHE A 131 15.08 1.38 -16.05
CA PHE A 131 13.77 1.28 -16.71
C PHE A 131 13.24 2.62 -17.26
N ASN A 132 14.11 3.61 -17.41
CA ASN A 132 13.83 4.90 -18.06
C ASN A 132 12.58 5.64 -17.54
N ARG A 133 12.39 5.68 -16.21
CA ARG A 133 11.46 6.61 -15.56
C ARG A 133 12.04 7.09 -14.23
N PRO A 134 12.86 8.17 -14.20
CA PRO A 134 13.07 8.92 -12.98
C PRO A 134 11.69 9.26 -12.38
N LEU A 135 11.42 8.86 -11.13
CA LEU A 135 10.47 9.62 -10.31
C LEU A 135 11.17 10.93 -9.96
N ASN A 136 11.31 11.78 -10.99
CA ASN A 136 11.62 13.17 -10.86
C ASN A 136 10.36 13.81 -10.28
N LEU A 137 10.16 13.64 -8.98
CA LEU A 137 9.08 14.28 -8.26
C LEU A 137 9.41 15.77 -8.23
N ASN A 138 8.99 16.46 -9.29
CA ASN A 138 8.82 17.91 -9.27
C ASN A 138 7.65 18.20 -8.32
N LEU A 139 7.93 18.11 -7.02
CA LEU A 139 7.00 18.48 -5.99
C LEU A 139 6.67 19.96 -6.20
N LEU A 140 5.38 20.27 -6.15
CA LEU A 140 4.93 21.65 -6.15
C LEU A 140 5.50 22.35 -4.91
N SER A 141 5.61 23.67 -4.93
CA SER A 141 5.92 24.43 -3.70
C SER A 141 4.89 24.10 -2.62
N SER A 142 5.27 24.21 -1.34
CA SER A 142 4.38 23.90 -0.21
C SER A 142 3.05 24.65 -0.29
N ASP A 143 3.05 25.87 -0.82
CA ASP A 143 1.85 26.71 -1.01
C ASP A 143 0.88 26.17 -2.07
N ALA A 144 1.36 25.28 -2.94
CA ALA A 144 0.60 24.62 -3.99
C ALA A 144 0.25 23.16 -3.63
N GLN A 145 0.48 22.75 -2.39
CA GLN A 145 0.10 21.44 -1.85
C GLN A 145 -0.95 21.58 -0.74
N ILE A 146 -1.69 20.51 -0.49
CA ILE A 146 -2.59 20.40 0.65
C ILE A 146 -2.51 18.98 1.19
N SER A 147 -2.46 18.83 2.51
CA SER A 147 -2.50 17.53 3.16
C SER A 147 -3.91 16.94 3.14
N SER A 148 -4.02 15.63 3.36
CA SER A 148 -5.32 14.94 3.50
C SER A 148 -6.12 15.46 4.70
N ILE A 149 -5.43 15.83 5.78
CA ILE A 149 -6.02 16.40 7.00
C ILE A 149 -6.63 17.77 6.71
N GLU A 150 -5.85 18.69 6.12
CA GLU A 150 -6.34 20.02 5.77
C GLU A 150 -7.50 19.95 4.77
N HIS A 151 -7.43 19.08 3.76
CA HIS A 151 -8.54 18.85 2.85
C HIS A 151 -9.79 18.35 3.58
N SER A 152 -9.65 17.42 4.51
CA SER A 152 -10.78 16.92 5.30
C SER A 152 -11.44 18.03 6.13
N GLU A 153 -10.65 18.93 6.71
CA GLU A 153 -11.17 20.08 7.43
C GLU A 153 -11.94 21.03 6.51
N LYS A 154 -11.44 21.30 5.30
CA LYS A 154 -12.14 22.12 4.30
C LYS A 154 -13.49 21.53 3.91
N VAL A 155 -13.56 20.21 3.79
CA VAL A 155 -14.81 19.50 3.52
C VAL A 155 -15.78 19.64 4.69
N ILE A 156 -15.31 19.49 5.93
CA ILE A 156 -16.12 19.65 7.15
C ILE A 156 -16.63 21.10 7.29
N LYS A 157 -15.75 22.08 7.06
CA LYS A 157 -16.05 23.53 7.09
C LYS A 157 -16.91 24.00 5.91
N ARG A 158 -17.20 23.11 4.95
CA ARG A 158 -17.95 23.40 3.70
C ARG A 158 -17.33 24.55 2.88
N GLU A 159 -16.01 24.66 2.92
CA GLU A 159 -15.28 25.64 2.12
C GLU A 159 -15.46 25.35 0.63
N ALA A 160 -15.61 26.40 -0.19
CA ALA A 160 -15.86 26.23 -1.61
C ALA A 160 -14.57 25.82 -2.35
N HIS A 161 -14.54 24.58 -2.81
CA HIS A 161 -13.43 24.06 -3.62
C HIS A 161 -13.95 23.08 -4.69
N VAL A 162 -13.11 22.81 -5.69
CA VAL A 162 -13.34 21.79 -6.72
C VAL A 162 -12.22 20.77 -6.62
N LEU A 163 -12.61 19.50 -6.42
CA LEU A 163 -11.67 18.39 -6.36
C LEU A 163 -11.65 17.66 -7.71
N VAL A 164 -10.48 17.61 -8.33
CA VAL A 164 -10.24 16.94 -9.61
C VAL A 164 -9.36 15.73 -9.40
N ASP A 165 -9.91 14.56 -9.68
CA ASP A 165 -9.19 13.29 -9.65
C ASP A 165 -8.60 13.00 -11.03
N VAL A 166 -7.28 12.96 -11.12
CA VAL A 166 -6.58 12.76 -12.40
C VAL A 166 -6.18 11.31 -12.65
N ARG A 167 -6.62 10.37 -11.81
CA ARG A 167 -6.39 8.95 -12.03
C ARG A 167 -7.13 8.48 -13.30
N PRO A 168 -6.70 7.38 -13.92
CA PRO A 168 -7.42 6.78 -15.03
C PRO A 168 -8.88 6.48 -14.67
N ALA A 169 -9.80 6.65 -15.64
CA ALA A 169 -11.23 6.54 -15.39
C ALA A 169 -11.67 5.19 -14.83
N HIS A 170 -10.97 4.10 -15.17
CA HIS A 170 -11.24 2.78 -14.61
C HIS A 170 -10.87 2.69 -13.12
N VAL A 171 -9.81 3.35 -12.66
CA VAL A 171 -9.42 3.40 -11.23
C VAL A 171 -10.41 4.24 -10.44
N TYR A 172 -10.82 5.38 -11.00
CA TYR A 172 -11.81 6.25 -10.39
C TYR A 172 -13.14 5.54 -10.12
N LYS A 173 -13.58 4.67 -11.05
CA LYS A 173 -14.80 3.87 -10.90
C LYS A 173 -14.75 2.83 -9.77
N ILE A 174 -13.55 2.42 -9.34
CA ILE A 174 -13.39 1.47 -8.23
C ILE A 174 -13.65 2.20 -6.90
N VAL A 175 -13.03 3.37 -6.72
CA VAL A 175 -13.17 4.20 -5.52
C VAL A 175 -12.87 5.65 -5.84
N SER A 176 -13.67 6.57 -5.33
CA SER A 176 -13.52 8.01 -5.55
C SER A 176 -13.90 8.80 -4.31
N LEU A 177 -13.25 9.95 -4.09
CA LEU A 177 -13.66 10.89 -3.06
C LEU A 177 -15.03 11.51 -3.39
N SER A 178 -15.86 11.72 -2.39
CA SER A 178 -17.18 12.35 -2.57
C SER A 178 -17.04 13.74 -3.18
N ASN A 179 -17.91 14.09 -4.15
CA ASN A 179 -17.88 15.36 -4.88
C ASN A 179 -16.61 15.62 -5.72
N SER A 180 -15.75 14.62 -5.91
CA SER A 180 -14.65 14.69 -6.88
C SER A 180 -15.16 14.58 -8.32
N MET A 181 -14.41 15.13 -9.25
CA MET A 181 -14.64 14.99 -10.70
C MET A 181 -13.42 14.31 -11.33
N ASN A 182 -13.65 13.27 -12.13
CA ASN A 182 -12.55 12.59 -12.81
C ASN A 182 -12.17 13.27 -14.12
N ILE A 183 -10.92 13.75 -14.21
CA ILE A 183 -10.30 14.21 -15.47
C ILE A 183 -8.92 13.57 -15.56
N PRO A 184 -8.82 12.36 -16.14
CA PRO A 184 -7.57 11.61 -16.22
C PRO A 184 -6.41 12.43 -16.77
N LEU A 185 -5.22 12.28 -16.16
CA LEU A 185 -4.02 13.05 -16.51
C LEU A 185 -3.64 12.92 -18.00
N SER A 186 -3.99 11.81 -18.65
CA SER A 186 -3.81 11.61 -20.09
C SER A 186 -4.48 12.69 -20.95
N TYR A 187 -5.60 13.26 -20.50
CA TYR A 187 -6.30 14.31 -21.24
C TYR A 187 -5.68 15.70 -21.09
N TRP A 188 -4.75 15.88 -20.14
CA TRP A 188 -4.18 17.18 -19.83
C TRP A 188 -3.07 17.62 -20.79
N LYS A 189 -2.48 16.68 -21.54
CA LYS A 189 -1.42 16.99 -22.52
C LYS A 189 -1.94 17.64 -23.81
N THR A 190 -3.24 17.53 -24.09
CA THR A 190 -3.78 17.80 -25.43
C THR A 190 -4.74 18.99 -25.55
N ASP A 191 -5.41 19.44 -24.48
CA ASP A 191 -6.22 20.67 -24.47
C ASP A 191 -6.99 20.82 -23.13
N CYS A 192 -6.32 21.20 -22.04
CA CYS A 192 -7.00 21.42 -20.74
C CYS A 192 -8.11 22.49 -20.80
N LEU A 193 -7.93 23.49 -21.66
CA LEU A 193 -8.79 24.68 -21.74
C LEU A 193 -10.17 24.41 -22.33
N LYS A 194 -10.37 23.31 -23.07
CA LYS A 194 -11.68 22.96 -23.65
C LYS A 194 -12.69 22.46 -22.62
N TYR A 195 -12.24 21.97 -21.47
CA TYR A 195 -13.13 21.48 -20.41
C TYR A 195 -13.53 22.58 -19.40
N LEU A 196 -12.78 23.69 -19.35
CA LEU A 196 -13.04 24.88 -18.52
C LEU A 196 -14.41 25.58 -18.69
N PRO A 197 -15.11 25.55 -19.85
CA PRO A 197 -16.44 26.16 -19.96
C PRO A 197 -17.50 25.50 -19.06
N SER A 198 -17.37 24.19 -18.80
CA SER A 198 -18.23 23.49 -17.82
C SER A 198 -17.95 23.95 -16.38
N TRP A 199 -16.75 24.47 -16.11
CA TRP A 199 -16.31 24.96 -14.80
C TRP A 199 -16.97 26.30 -14.48
N LYS A 200 -17.09 27.19 -15.48
CA LYS A 200 -17.81 28.47 -15.36
C LYS A 200 -19.31 28.29 -15.14
N LYS A 201 -19.94 27.26 -15.73
CA LYS A 201 -21.39 26.99 -15.57
C LYS A 201 -21.77 26.60 -14.13
N ARG A 202 -20.89 25.89 -13.41
CA ARG A 202 -21.06 25.58 -11.99
C ARG A 202 -20.66 26.74 -11.07
N GLN A 203 -19.63 27.52 -11.43
CA GLN A 203 -19.28 28.78 -10.75
C GLN A 203 -20.43 29.80 -10.77
N ARG A 204 -21.14 29.94 -11.89
CA ARG A 204 -22.19 30.96 -12.04
C ARG A 204 -23.38 30.81 -11.07
N LYS A 205 -23.57 29.63 -10.46
CA LYS A 205 -24.64 29.39 -9.48
C LYS A 205 -24.28 29.82 -8.04
N ARG A 206 -23.01 30.17 -7.76
CA ARG A 206 -22.56 30.70 -6.47
C ARG A 206 -21.63 31.89 -6.72
N ARG A 207 -22.15 33.10 -6.46
CA ARG A 207 -21.48 34.41 -6.61
C ARG A 207 -19.97 34.35 -6.28
N SER A 208 -19.16 35.02 -7.11
CA SER A 208 -17.82 35.57 -6.86
C SER A 208 -17.00 35.02 -5.68
N ILE A 209 -16.83 33.69 -5.60
CA ILE A 209 -15.92 33.05 -4.65
C ILE A 209 -14.75 32.52 -5.46
N VAL A 210 -13.53 32.86 -5.04
CA VAL A 210 -12.30 32.25 -5.56
C VAL A 210 -12.41 30.75 -5.28
N ILE A 211 -12.70 29.95 -6.30
CA ILE A 211 -12.85 28.50 -6.15
C ILE A 211 -11.45 27.88 -6.22
N GLN A 212 -11.00 27.32 -5.11
CA GLN A 212 -9.73 26.60 -5.06
C GLN A 212 -9.88 25.26 -5.80
N VAL A 213 -8.96 24.95 -6.71
CA VAL A 213 -8.92 23.69 -7.46
C VAL A 213 -7.87 22.78 -6.83
N LEU A 214 -8.30 21.60 -6.41
CA LEU A 214 -7.44 20.60 -5.77
C LEU A 214 -7.27 19.40 -6.71
N LEU A 215 -6.03 19.00 -6.93
CA LEU A 215 -5.66 17.88 -7.80
C LEU A 215 -5.33 16.66 -6.93
N CYS A 216 -6.10 15.58 -7.10
CA CYS A 216 -5.84 14.31 -6.43
C CYS A 216 -5.07 13.39 -7.38
N CYS A 217 -3.77 13.25 -7.12
CA CYS A 217 -2.85 12.35 -7.82
C CYS A 217 -2.39 11.30 -6.81
N ASN A 218 -2.80 10.04 -6.99
CA ASN A 218 -2.55 8.88 -6.12
C ASN A 218 -3.27 8.90 -4.76
N ILE A 219 -4.15 7.92 -4.59
CA ILE A 219 -4.53 7.30 -3.30
C ILE A 219 -3.98 5.89 -3.35
#